data_AF-A0A7X7QQF4-F1
#
_entry.id   AF-A0A7X7QQF4-F1
#
_cell.length_a   1.000
_cell.length_b   1.000
_cell.length_c   1.000
_cell.angle_alpha   90.00
_cell.angle_beta   90.00
_cell.angle_gamma   90.00
#
_symmetry.space_group_name_H-M   'P 1'
#
loop_
_entity.id
_entity.type
_entity.pdbx_description
1 polymer ?
#
loop_
_entity_poly.entity_id
_entity_poly.type
_entity_poly.pdbx_seq_one_letter_code
_entity_poly.pdbx_strand_id
1 'polypeptide(L)'
;KAQTGLADAWASEGEFGKAADYYRGVGRPADAAGMMHRQGESGAALALLRETIADGTLHERDRWAALARFMDICNAANRFEDARGLLAEYQAGVGDSGYRARPLMNLLQNAMTRTVYPFAAEAADALGQTGGLGRDERFLVGLYGVNARAGLGEVAQAVDRAGRHAQDERLAPRQRLTFALIHALLGIPDEAEAARAAVAGVEKGWTDETITPEARLDALLRAGRTAMIARRFVVARAVGEIHEARFVPEPVKTYTVGFQAQAPASIDGFLASPLLRDAERRARLDRKFGGNLELVAATDASTGDRGDISIVEGAKGDTETGFYAVCDADGIHLFFEALDDQAPAVEAGLLRGGSFEGYIAAGERAPHACFLVNLQTGKVTFWNSAYATDQHTPITAESAGFRSEFRHTDRAHLLYLFFDWSFFHDKVPGADDDWLFEVGRWARGGRVTWNGLKTVHGRSSFGRWRFALSDADRLAIKRKLVFKALARYTAEKNPRVGGLVDFYTDQDYSDPVFHETVLAPYLARLDAYAQRVAADLAADEIETLFTEAVPHWMNVRYRVGDLRRDYLERKLTAK
;
A
#
# COMPACT_ATOMS: atom_id res chain seq x y z
N LYS A 1 10.51 32.31 33.87
CA LYS A 1 10.15 30.93 34.27
C LYS A 1 8.96 30.91 35.24
N ALA A 2 8.96 31.66 36.34
CA ALA A 2 7.75 31.76 37.20
C ALA A 2 6.54 32.42 36.51
N GLN A 3 6.77 33.38 35.61
CA GLN A 3 5.71 34.12 34.89
C GLN A 3 5.02 33.33 33.76
N THR A 4 5.42 32.11 33.43
CA THR A 4 4.88 31.40 32.25
C THR A 4 4.30 30.03 32.60
N GLY A 5 4.65 29.51 33.78
CA GLY A 5 4.17 28.20 34.25
C GLY A 5 2.66 28.11 34.40
N LEU A 6 1.96 29.23 34.65
CA LEU A 6 0.49 29.25 34.70
C LEU A 6 -0.15 29.06 33.32
N ALA A 7 0.37 29.74 32.29
CA ALA A 7 -0.10 29.57 30.93
C ALA A 7 0.28 28.19 30.37
N ASP A 8 1.44 27.66 30.74
CA ASP A 8 1.85 26.30 30.38
C ASP A 8 0.94 25.24 31.04
N ALA A 9 0.50 25.45 32.28
CA ALA A 9 -0.48 24.59 32.95
C ALA A 9 -1.84 24.62 32.24
N TRP A 10 -2.38 25.80 31.92
CA TRP A 10 -3.61 25.91 31.14
C TRP A 10 -3.50 25.26 29.76
N ALA A 11 -2.37 25.44 29.07
CA ALA A 11 -2.14 24.76 27.80
C ALA A 11 -2.11 23.23 27.94
N SER A 12 -1.62 22.69 29.06
CA SER A 12 -1.62 21.25 29.34
C SER A 12 -3.02 20.70 29.63
N GLU A 13 -3.92 21.55 30.11
CA GLU A 13 -5.34 21.23 30.35
C GLU A 13 -6.24 21.47 29.12
N GLY A 14 -5.66 21.92 27.99
CA GLY A 14 -6.40 22.22 26.76
C GLY A 14 -7.06 23.61 26.73
N GLU A 15 -6.81 24.44 27.73
CA GLU A 15 -7.36 25.80 27.88
C GLU A 15 -6.53 26.83 27.07
N PHE A 16 -6.40 26.60 25.76
CA PHE A 16 -5.50 27.36 24.90
C PHE A 16 -5.85 28.85 24.81
N GLY A 17 -7.13 29.22 24.85
CA GLY A 17 -7.56 30.63 24.82
C GLY A 17 -7.07 31.41 26.04
N LYS A 18 -7.22 30.83 27.24
CA LYS A 18 -6.72 31.44 28.49
C LYS A 18 -5.19 31.58 28.47
N ALA A 19 -4.50 30.55 28.00
CA ALA A 19 -3.05 30.60 27.82
C ALA A 19 -2.63 31.69 26.81
N ALA A 20 -3.34 31.80 25.68
CA ALA A 20 -3.08 32.80 24.65
C ALA A 20 -3.24 34.23 25.17
N ASP A 21 -4.34 34.53 25.85
CA ASP A 21 -4.62 35.85 26.40
C ASP A 21 -3.61 36.25 27.47
N TYR A 22 -3.22 35.30 28.32
CA TYR A 22 -2.17 35.51 29.30
C TYR A 22 -0.82 35.80 28.65
N TYR A 23 -0.42 35.00 27.65
CA TYR A 23 0.82 35.23 26.90
C TYR A 23 0.84 36.60 26.22
N ARG A 24 -0.30 37.03 25.66
CA ARG A 24 -0.45 38.38 25.10
C ARG A 24 -0.28 39.45 26.19
N GLY A 25 -0.92 39.28 27.34
CA GLY A 25 -0.85 40.21 28.47
C GLY A 25 0.54 40.38 29.09
N VAL A 26 1.39 39.35 29.01
CA VAL A 26 2.79 39.42 29.49
C VAL A 26 3.80 39.74 28.38
N GLY A 27 3.34 40.22 27.21
CA GLY A 27 4.23 40.66 26.12
C GLY A 27 4.95 39.53 25.40
N ARG A 28 4.34 38.33 25.30
CA ARG A 28 4.87 37.16 24.58
C ARG A 28 3.98 36.79 23.37
N PRO A 29 3.89 37.65 22.35
CA PRO A 29 2.99 37.45 21.21
C PRO A 29 3.29 36.18 20.41
N ALA A 30 4.56 35.75 20.32
CA ALA A 30 4.92 34.51 19.64
C ALA A 30 4.37 33.25 20.33
N ASP A 31 4.31 33.25 21.66
CA ASP A 31 3.76 32.13 22.42
C ASP A 31 2.23 32.17 22.42
N ALA A 32 1.64 33.37 22.48
CA ALA A 32 0.20 33.58 22.32
C ALA A 32 -0.29 33.05 20.96
N ALA A 33 0.39 33.39 19.86
CA ALA A 33 0.06 32.89 18.53
C ALA A 33 0.18 31.35 18.43
N GLY A 34 1.15 30.76 19.12
CA GLY A 34 1.28 29.30 19.22
C GLY A 34 0.07 28.64 19.89
N MET A 35 -0.50 29.26 20.93
CA MET A 35 -1.71 28.78 21.59
C MET A 35 -2.96 28.99 20.71
N MET A 36 -3.08 30.15 20.07
CA MET A 36 -4.17 30.43 19.11
C MET A 36 -4.20 29.40 17.97
N HIS A 37 -3.04 29.01 17.44
CA HIS A 37 -2.97 27.94 16.44
C HIS A 37 -3.48 26.60 16.96
N ARG A 38 -3.12 26.20 18.19
CA ARG A 38 -3.62 24.95 18.81
C ARG A 38 -5.13 24.97 19.06
N GLN A 39 -5.71 26.16 19.23
CA GLN A 39 -7.16 26.37 19.32
C GLN A 39 -7.86 26.32 17.95
N GLY A 40 -7.12 26.23 16.85
CA GLY A 40 -7.65 26.22 15.47
C GLY A 40 -7.65 27.60 14.80
N GLU A 41 -7.20 28.66 15.48
CA GLU A 41 -7.24 30.05 14.99
C GLU A 41 -5.98 30.45 14.22
N SER A 42 -5.55 29.62 13.27
CA SER A 42 -4.29 29.82 12.54
C SER A 42 -4.22 31.16 11.80
N GLY A 43 -5.33 31.64 11.23
CA GLY A 43 -5.36 32.94 10.53
C GLY A 43 -5.10 34.13 11.46
N ALA A 44 -5.76 34.14 12.62
CA ALA A 44 -5.57 35.19 13.63
C ALA A 44 -4.18 35.13 14.27
N ALA A 45 -3.66 33.92 14.49
CA ALA A 45 -2.29 33.71 14.97
C ALA A 45 -1.26 34.31 14.00
N LEU A 46 -1.40 34.06 12.69
CA LEU A 46 -0.50 34.61 11.67
C LEU A 46 -0.62 36.14 11.56
N ALA A 47 -1.82 36.71 11.71
CA ALA A 47 -2.02 38.16 11.71
C ALA A 47 -1.29 38.84 12.89
N LEU A 48 -1.46 38.32 14.10
CA LEU A 48 -0.75 38.79 15.30
C LEU A 48 0.78 38.76 15.12
N LEU A 49 1.28 37.67 14.53
CA LEU A 49 2.71 37.54 14.26
C LEU A 49 3.19 38.54 13.22
N ARG A 50 2.44 38.80 12.14
CA ARG A 50 2.80 39.84 11.15
C ARG A 50 2.89 41.22 11.78
N GLU A 51 1.93 41.57 12.64
CA GLU A 51 1.96 42.84 13.39
C GLU A 51 3.20 42.92 14.29
N THR A 52 3.51 41.83 15.00
CA THR A 52 4.69 41.75 15.88
C THR A 52 6.00 41.87 15.10
N ILE A 53 6.08 41.26 13.92
CA ILE A 53 7.26 41.30 13.04
C ILE A 53 7.46 42.72 12.50
N ALA A 54 6.39 43.40 12.12
CA ALA A 54 6.43 44.77 11.61
C ALA A 54 6.69 45.84 12.70
N ASP A 55 6.58 45.50 13.98
CA ASP A 55 6.79 46.44 15.08
C ASP A 55 8.28 46.79 15.27
N GLY A 56 8.68 47.92 14.72
CA GLY A 56 10.02 48.48 14.84
C GLY A 56 10.45 48.80 16.28
N THR A 57 9.52 48.90 17.23
CA THR A 57 9.80 49.21 18.63
C THR A 57 10.22 47.99 19.45
N LEU A 58 9.90 46.78 18.98
CA LEU A 58 10.28 45.54 19.65
C LEU A 58 11.76 45.23 19.47
N HIS A 59 12.32 44.49 20.44
CA HIS A 59 13.68 44.00 20.35
C HIS A 59 13.81 42.96 19.21
N GLU A 60 14.95 42.95 18.51
CA GLU A 60 15.20 42.07 17.36
C GLU A 60 14.96 40.59 17.71
N ARG A 61 15.38 40.16 18.90
CA ARG A 61 15.14 38.81 19.42
C ARG A 61 13.67 38.42 19.42
N ASP A 62 12.77 39.34 19.79
CA ASP A 62 11.35 39.04 19.94
C ASP A 62 10.65 39.09 18.58
N ARG A 63 11.07 39.98 17.68
CA ARG A 63 10.69 39.94 16.25
C ARG A 63 11.13 38.64 15.58
N TRP A 64 12.34 38.19 15.84
CA TRP A 64 12.85 36.90 15.34
C TRP A 64 12.03 35.72 15.89
N ALA A 65 11.70 35.73 17.19
CA ALA A 65 10.86 34.69 17.78
C ALA A 65 9.47 34.64 17.11
N ALA A 66 8.89 35.79 16.77
CA ALA A 66 7.64 35.86 16.01
C ALA A 66 7.81 35.31 14.58
N LEU A 67 8.88 35.68 13.90
CA LEU A 67 9.19 35.22 12.54
C LEU A 67 9.45 33.70 12.46
N ALA A 68 10.17 33.13 13.44
CA ALA A 68 10.35 31.69 13.58
C ALA A 68 9.02 30.96 13.83
N ARG A 69 8.21 31.47 14.77
CA ARG A 69 6.88 30.91 15.04
C ARG A 69 5.95 30.99 13.83
N PHE A 70 6.04 32.07 13.05
CA PHE A 70 5.26 32.26 11.84
C PHE A 70 5.51 31.13 10.84
N MET A 71 6.78 30.79 10.60
CA MET A 71 7.15 29.67 9.73
C MET A 71 6.69 28.32 10.27
N ASP A 72 6.81 28.09 11.59
CA ASP A 72 6.34 26.84 12.21
C ASP A 72 4.81 26.66 12.06
N ILE A 73 4.03 27.72 12.27
CA ILE A 73 2.57 27.69 12.07
C ILE A 73 2.25 27.49 10.59
N CYS A 74 2.95 28.17 9.68
CA CYS A 74 2.76 27.94 8.25
C CYS A 74 3.06 26.49 7.85
N ASN A 75 4.06 25.87 8.47
CA ASN A 75 4.36 24.46 8.26
C ASN A 75 3.24 23.56 8.77
N ALA A 76 2.80 23.74 10.02
CA ALA A 76 1.74 22.91 10.61
C ALA A 76 0.40 23.07 9.88
N ALA A 77 0.08 24.28 9.44
CA ALA A 77 -1.18 24.62 8.77
C ALA A 77 -1.12 24.55 7.23
N ASN A 78 0.03 24.17 6.64
CA ASN A 78 0.26 24.11 5.18
C ASN A 78 -0.01 25.44 4.44
N ARG A 79 0.38 26.56 5.06
CA ARG A 79 0.17 27.94 4.56
C ARG A 79 1.41 28.45 3.82
N PHE A 80 1.76 27.81 2.70
CA PHE A 80 3.01 28.10 1.97
C PHE A 80 3.05 29.52 1.36
N GLU A 81 1.92 30.04 0.87
CA GLU A 81 1.85 31.40 0.31
C GLU A 81 2.05 32.48 1.38
N ASP A 82 1.56 32.24 2.60
CA ASP A 82 1.81 33.15 3.72
C ASP A 82 3.29 33.21 4.07
N ALA A 83 3.95 32.05 4.12
CA ALA A 83 5.38 31.93 4.37
C ALA A 83 6.21 32.58 3.25
N ARG A 84 5.82 32.40 1.98
CA ARG A 84 6.44 33.06 0.83
C ARG A 84 6.50 34.58 1.02
N GLY A 85 5.41 35.18 1.51
CA GLY A 85 5.34 36.62 1.74
C GLY A 85 6.36 37.17 2.75
N LEU A 86 6.94 36.33 3.61
CA LEU A 86 7.98 36.71 4.59
C LEU A 86 9.32 36.00 4.37
N LEU A 87 9.50 35.29 3.25
CA LEU A 87 10.67 34.45 3.04
C LEU A 87 11.97 35.26 3.01
N ALA A 88 11.98 36.41 2.33
CA ALA A 88 13.16 37.27 2.25
C ALA A 88 13.54 37.88 3.61
N GLU A 89 12.54 38.31 4.39
CA GLU A 89 12.75 38.84 5.75
C GLU A 89 13.28 37.75 6.69
N TYR A 90 12.68 36.55 6.61
CA TYR A 90 13.16 35.38 7.34
C TYR A 90 14.61 35.08 7.02
N GLN A 91 14.95 35.02 5.73
CA GLN A 91 16.30 34.72 5.27
C GLN A 91 17.33 35.75 5.79
N ALA A 92 16.98 37.04 5.77
CA ALA A 92 17.84 38.10 6.32
C ALA A 92 18.12 37.88 7.83
N GLY A 93 17.14 37.41 8.60
CA GLY A 93 17.29 37.12 10.02
C GLY A 93 18.02 35.80 10.36
N VAL A 94 18.09 34.85 9.42
CA VAL A 94 18.83 33.58 9.59
C VAL A 94 20.34 33.83 9.64
N GLY A 95 20.86 34.67 8.75
CA GLY A 95 22.30 34.87 8.57
C GLY A 95 23.04 33.55 8.32
N ASP A 96 24.11 33.30 9.08
CA ASP A 96 24.90 32.06 9.04
C ASP A 96 24.49 31.03 10.12
N SER A 97 23.34 31.19 10.78
CA SER A 97 22.95 30.27 11.85
C SER A 97 22.12 29.09 11.34
N GLY A 98 22.69 27.87 11.36
CA GLY A 98 21.96 26.64 11.04
C GLY A 98 20.74 26.39 11.96
N TYR A 99 20.85 26.73 13.25
CA TYR A 99 19.71 26.65 14.19
C TYR A 99 18.55 27.55 13.76
N ARG A 100 18.84 28.78 13.33
CA ARG A 100 17.82 29.72 12.86
C ARG A 100 17.18 29.28 11.54
N ALA A 101 17.85 28.46 10.73
CA ALA A 101 17.31 27.93 9.48
C ALA A 101 16.27 26.81 9.66
N ARG A 102 16.14 26.24 10.86
CA ARG A 102 15.36 25.01 11.11
C ARG A 102 13.86 25.11 10.77
N PRO A 103 13.12 26.16 11.13
CA PRO A 103 11.71 26.30 10.73
C PRO A 103 11.51 26.27 9.21
N LEU A 104 12.35 26.99 8.45
CA LEU A 104 12.27 26.99 6.98
C LEU A 104 12.67 25.62 6.39
N MET A 105 13.61 24.90 7.00
CA MET A 105 13.95 23.54 6.60
C MET A 105 12.77 22.57 6.74
N ASN A 106 12.07 22.62 7.87
CA ASN A 106 10.88 21.80 8.12
C ASN A 106 9.79 22.11 7.08
N LEU A 107 9.59 23.41 6.80
CA LEU A 107 8.61 23.87 5.82
C LEU A 107 8.98 23.46 4.39
N LEU A 108 10.26 23.53 4.00
CA LEU A 108 10.77 23.01 2.72
C LEU A 108 10.48 21.51 2.58
N GLN A 109 10.78 20.72 3.62
CA GLN A 109 10.51 19.28 3.61
C GLN A 109 9.01 18.99 3.44
N ASN A 110 8.14 19.71 4.14
CA ASN A 110 6.68 19.56 4.00
C ASN A 110 6.19 19.98 2.60
N ALA A 111 6.70 21.10 2.07
CA ALA A 111 6.38 21.55 0.72
C ALA A 111 6.75 20.50 -0.34
N MET A 112 7.90 19.85 -0.19
CA MET A 112 8.30 18.73 -1.05
C MET A 112 7.36 17.53 -0.94
N THR A 113 7.00 17.12 0.28
CA THR A 113 6.04 16.02 0.51
C THR A 113 4.67 16.31 -0.11
N ARG A 114 4.24 17.57 -0.11
CA ARG A 114 2.98 18.04 -0.71
C ARG A 114 3.09 18.47 -2.16
N THR A 115 4.24 18.27 -2.80
CA THR A 115 4.48 18.65 -4.20
C THR A 115 4.28 20.14 -4.50
N VAL A 116 4.45 21.02 -3.51
CA VAL A 116 4.40 22.48 -3.67
C VAL A 116 5.76 22.98 -4.17
N TYR A 117 6.10 22.54 -5.39
CA TYR A 117 7.43 22.75 -5.97
C TYR A 117 7.86 24.21 -6.13
N PRO A 118 6.98 25.18 -6.50
CA PRO A 118 7.39 26.58 -6.58
C PRO A 118 7.98 27.11 -5.26
N PHE A 119 7.24 26.92 -4.16
CA PHE A 119 7.71 27.33 -2.83
C PHE A 119 8.95 26.55 -2.39
N ALA A 120 8.98 25.23 -2.64
CA ALA A 120 10.13 24.41 -2.28
C ALA A 120 11.42 24.86 -3.00
N ALA A 121 11.33 25.27 -4.27
CA ALA A 121 12.46 25.81 -5.01
C ALA A 121 12.97 27.12 -4.38
N GLU A 122 12.07 28.06 -4.08
CA GLU A 122 12.39 29.34 -3.43
C GLU A 122 13.01 29.15 -2.05
N ALA A 123 12.41 28.29 -1.21
CA ALA A 123 12.91 27.98 0.12
C ALA A 123 14.29 27.31 0.07
N ALA A 124 14.52 26.40 -0.88
CA ALA A 124 15.82 25.77 -1.07
C ALA A 124 16.88 26.75 -1.61
N ASP A 125 16.50 27.76 -2.40
CA ASP A 125 17.39 28.83 -2.84
C ASP A 125 17.76 29.78 -1.70
N ALA A 126 16.80 30.13 -0.84
CA ALA A 126 17.03 30.94 0.35
C ALA A 126 17.95 30.22 1.35
N LEU A 127 17.67 28.95 1.66
CA LEU A 127 18.50 28.14 2.56
C LEU A 127 19.90 27.85 1.98
N GLY A 128 20.03 27.76 0.66
CA GLY A 128 21.32 27.53 0.00
C GLY A 128 22.34 28.65 0.21
N GLN A 129 21.87 29.85 0.60
CA GLN A 129 22.70 31.02 0.89
C GLN A 129 23.23 31.04 2.34
N THR A 130 22.73 30.17 3.22
CA THR A 130 23.15 30.10 4.62
C THR A 130 24.48 29.34 4.77
N GLY A 131 25.50 29.98 5.33
CA GLY A 131 26.82 29.40 5.54
C GLY A 131 26.85 28.30 6.60
N GLY A 132 26.15 28.47 7.72
CA GLY A 132 26.22 27.55 8.86
C GLY A 132 25.27 26.35 8.83
N LEU A 133 24.77 25.94 7.66
CA LEU A 133 24.13 24.63 7.52
C LEU A 133 25.15 23.52 7.71
N GLY A 134 24.78 22.52 8.53
CA GLY A 134 25.52 21.29 8.65
C GLY A 134 25.57 20.51 7.33
N ARG A 135 26.48 19.53 7.24
CA ARG A 135 26.68 18.71 6.04
C ARG A 135 25.39 18.06 5.53
N ASP A 136 24.65 17.40 6.41
CA ASP A 136 23.43 16.68 6.03
C ASP A 136 22.27 17.63 5.70
N GLU A 137 22.19 18.77 6.38
CA GLU A 137 21.22 19.82 6.05
C GLU A 137 21.48 20.41 4.67
N ARG A 138 22.76 20.68 4.35
CA ARG A 138 23.18 21.14 3.02
C ARG A 138 22.83 20.12 1.93
N PHE A 139 23.03 18.84 2.21
CA PHE A 139 22.63 17.77 1.29
C PHE A 139 21.12 17.76 1.05
N LEU A 140 20.31 17.82 2.11
CA LEU A 140 18.84 17.82 1.97
C LEU A 140 18.32 19.05 1.23
N VAL A 141 18.83 20.25 1.53
CA VAL A 141 18.48 21.49 0.82
C VAL A 141 18.82 21.37 -0.67
N GLY A 142 20.03 20.90 -0.98
CA GLY A 142 20.44 20.68 -2.37
C GLY A 142 19.53 19.68 -3.10
N LEU A 143 19.25 18.54 -2.46
CA LEU A 143 18.43 17.47 -3.04
C LEU A 143 16.98 17.92 -3.24
N TYR A 144 16.39 18.63 -2.27
CA TYR A 144 15.05 19.18 -2.41
C TYR A 144 14.99 20.29 -3.45
N GLY A 145 15.99 21.17 -3.54
CA GLY A 145 16.06 22.18 -4.59
C GLY A 145 16.14 21.57 -5.99
N VAL A 146 16.98 20.56 -6.20
CA VAL A 146 17.05 19.82 -7.48
C VAL A 146 15.71 19.14 -7.80
N ASN A 147 15.10 18.46 -6.83
CA ASN A 147 13.81 17.80 -7.01
C ASN A 147 12.67 18.78 -7.30
N ALA A 148 12.64 19.94 -6.65
CA ALA A 148 11.63 20.97 -6.88
C ALA A 148 11.71 21.51 -8.32
N ARG A 149 12.92 21.85 -8.79
CA ARG A 149 13.16 22.29 -10.17
C ARG A 149 12.78 21.19 -11.19
N ALA A 150 13.14 19.95 -10.90
CA ALA A 150 12.71 18.80 -11.70
C ALA A 150 11.17 18.67 -11.77
N GLY A 151 10.48 18.83 -10.62
CA GLY A 151 9.03 18.75 -10.54
C GLY A 151 8.28 19.90 -11.24
N LEU A 152 8.93 21.06 -11.38
CA LEU A 152 8.46 22.18 -12.20
C LEU A 152 8.66 21.97 -13.71
N GLY A 153 9.37 20.90 -14.11
CA GLY A 153 9.78 20.68 -15.51
C GLY A 153 10.99 21.50 -15.93
N GLU A 154 11.65 22.20 -15.00
CA GLU A 154 12.86 23.00 -15.23
C GLU A 154 14.12 22.10 -15.25
N VAL A 155 14.10 21.06 -16.09
CA VAL A 155 15.11 19.98 -16.09
C VAL A 155 16.53 20.52 -16.27
N ALA A 156 16.74 21.50 -17.14
CA ALA A 156 18.05 22.11 -17.34
C ALA A 156 18.62 22.75 -16.06
N GLN A 157 17.77 23.43 -15.27
CA GLN A 157 18.17 24.03 -14.00
C GLN A 157 18.46 22.96 -12.94
N ALA A 158 17.66 21.88 -12.93
CA ALA A 158 17.90 20.73 -12.05
C ALA A 158 19.24 20.05 -12.36
N VAL A 159 19.57 19.87 -13.65
CA VAL A 159 20.85 19.32 -14.12
C VAL A 159 22.03 20.19 -13.69
N ASP A 160 21.97 21.50 -13.93
CA ASP A 160 23.02 22.45 -13.52
C ASP A 160 23.26 22.40 -12.01
N ARG A 161 22.16 22.49 -11.24
CA ARG A 161 22.24 22.49 -9.77
C ARG A 161 22.79 21.17 -9.22
N ALA A 162 22.38 20.03 -9.78
CA ALA A 162 22.95 18.73 -9.44
C ALA A 162 24.46 18.68 -9.77
N GLY A 163 24.87 19.19 -10.94
CA GLY A 163 26.28 19.27 -11.33
C GLY A 163 27.12 20.08 -10.33
N ARG A 164 26.62 21.23 -9.88
CA ARG A 164 27.29 22.06 -8.86
C ARG A 164 27.43 21.33 -7.53
N HIS A 165 26.37 20.67 -7.06
CA HIS A 165 26.44 19.92 -5.80
C HIS A 165 27.31 18.65 -5.89
N ALA A 166 27.45 18.03 -7.07
CA ALA A 166 28.37 16.91 -7.27
C ALA A 166 29.85 17.31 -7.04
N GLN A 167 30.17 18.60 -7.15
CA GLN A 167 31.52 19.15 -6.93
C GLN A 167 31.69 19.85 -5.58
N ASP A 168 30.65 19.92 -4.73
CA ASP A 168 30.70 20.65 -3.46
C ASP A 168 31.44 19.84 -2.38
N GLU A 169 32.71 20.18 -2.12
CA GLU A 169 33.57 19.50 -1.14
C GLU A 169 33.06 19.55 0.30
N ARG A 170 32.07 20.40 0.61
CA ARG A 170 31.41 20.43 1.93
C ARG A 170 30.51 19.22 2.16
N LEU A 171 30.13 18.51 1.08
CA LEU A 171 29.31 17.31 1.11
C LEU A 171 30.18 16.04 1.23
N ALA A 172 29.64 15.01 1.88
CA ALA A 172 30.31 13.71 1.93
C ALA A 172 30.43 13.10 0.52
N PRO A 173 31.43 12.23 0.26
CA PRO A 173 31.56 11.51 -1.01
C PRO A 173 30.26 10.86 -1.49
N ARG A 174 29.55 10.13 -0.62
CA ARG A 174 28.24 9.52 -0.95
C ARG A 174 27.16 10.50 -1.40
N GLN A 175 27.17 11.72 -0.84
CA GLN A 175 26.19 12.77 -1.16
C GLN A 175 26.50 13.39 -2.53
N ARG A 176 27.78 13.65 -2.80
CA ARG A 176 28.26 14.10 -4.11
C ARG A 176 28.00 13.05 -5.21
N LEU A 177 28.19 11.76 -4.92
CA LEU A 177 27.83 10.66 -5.83
C LEU A 177 26.34 10.70 -6.19
N THR A 178 25.45 10.93 -5.22
CA THR A 178 24.00 11.06 -5.48
C THR A 178 23.73 12.16 -6.50
N PHE A 179 24.35 13.33 -6.34
CA PHE A 179 24.18 14.43 -7.28
C PHE A 179 24.84 14.17 -8.64
N ALA A 180 25.97 13.49 -8.69
CA ALA A 180 26.60 13.09 -9.95
C ALA A 180 25.70 12.16 -10.77
N LEU A 181 25.05 11.18 -10.11
CA LEU A 181 24.06 10.31 -10.75
C LEU A 181 22.84 11.10 -11.24
N ILE A 182 22.29 12.01 -10.41
CA ILE A 182 21.16 12.87 -10.82
C ILE A 182 21.53 13.72 -12.04
N HIS A 183 22.70 14.39 -12.00
CA HIS A 183 23.19 15.22 -13.09
C HIS A 183 23.27 14.44 -14.41
N ALA A 184 23.89 13.25 -14.36
CA ALA A 184 24.04 12.40 -15.54
C ALA A 184 22.69 11.88 -16.07
N LEU A 185 21.81 11.39 -15.19
CA LEU A 185 20.53 10.80 -15.56
C LEU A 185 19.50 11.82 -16.08
N LEU A 186 19.52 13.05 -15.57
CA LEU A 186 18.64 14.10 -16.07
C LEU A 186 19.18 14.76 -17.36
N GLY A 187 20.49 14.67 -17.62
CA GLY A 187 21.14 15.29 -18.79
C GLY A 187 21.03 14.50 -20.10
N ILE A 188 20.55 13.26 -20.06
CA ILE A 188 20.39 12.37 -21.23
C ILE A 188 18.98 12.42 -21.81
N PRO A 189 18.69 11.76 -22.96
CA PRO A 189 17.33 11.44 -23.43
C PRO A 189 16.60 10.42 -22.54
N ASP A 190 15.25 10.30 -22.63
CA ASP A 190 14.47 9.37 -21.79
C ASP A 190 14.53 7.94 -22.35
N GLU A 191 15.73 7.37 -22.34
CA GLU A 191 16.03 6.09 -23.00
C GLU A 191 16.78 5.16 -22.05
N ALA A 192 16.45 3.86 -22.10
CA ALA A 192 16.99 2.87 -21.17
C ALA A 192 18.51 2.65 -21.35
N GLU A 193 18.98 2.55 -22.60
CA GLU A 193 20.42 2.35 -22.86
C GLU A 193 21.25 3.57 -22.47
N ALA A 194 20.74 4.78 -22.73
CA ALA A 194 21.37 6.01 -22.28
C ALA A 194 21.49 6.06 -20.75
N ALA A 195 20.45 5.62 -20.02
CA ALA A 195 20.48 5.54 -18.57
C ALA A 195 21.55 4.55 -18.06
N ARG A 196 21.63 3.36 -18.65
CA ARG A 196 22.65 2.36 -18.30
C ARG A 196 24.06 2.87 -18.54
N ALA A 197 24.30 3.50 -19.70
CA ALA A 197 25.58 4.11 -20.02
C ALA A 197 25.95 5.25 -19.07
N ALA A 198 24.99 6.11 -18.71
CA ALA A 198 25.19 7.21 -17.76
C ALA A 198 25.58 6.72 -16.36
N VAL A 199 24.85 5.72 -15.81
CA VAL A 199 25.18 5.13 -14.50
C VAL A 199 26.56 4.50 -14.53
N ALA A 200 26.85 3.66 -15.53
CA ALA A 200 28.16 3.01 -15.67
C ALA A 200 29.31 4.03 -15.80
N GLY A 201 29.08 5.12 -16.54
CA GLY A 201 30.04 6.21 -16.68
C GLY A 201 30.36 6.92 -15.37
N VAL A 202 29.33 7.24 -14.58
CA VAL A 202 29.50 7.85 -13.25
C VAL A 202 30.22 6.89 -12.30
N GLU A 203 29.79 5.62 -12.23
CA GLU A 203 30.40 4.64 -11.33
C GLU A 203 31.88 4.39 -11.64
N LYS A 204 32.25 4.33 -12.93
CA LYS A 204 33.65 4.19 -13.36
C LYS A 204 34.53 5.36 -12.91
N GLY A 205 33.96 6.58 -12.86
CA GLY A 205 34.66 7.77 -12.39
C GLY A 205 34.73 7.92 -10.86
N TRP A 206 33.97 7.11 -10.12
CA TRP A 206 33.85 7.19 -8.66
C TRP A 206 34.46 5.95 -8.00
N THR A 207 35.78 5.96 -7.85
CA THR A 207 36.58 4.87 -7.25
C THR A 207 36.81 5.03 -5.75
N ASP A 208 36.15 5.98 -5.09
CA ASP A 208 36.28 6.19 -3.65
C ASP A 208 35.76 4.95 -2.89
N GLU A 209 36.67 4.22 -2.27
CA GLU A 209 36.42 2.99 -1.51
C GLU A 209 35.72 3.26 -0.16
N THR A 210 35.68 4.52 0.29
CA THR A 210 34.94 4.88 1.52
C THR A 210 33.42 4.82 1.34
N ILE A 211 32.93 4.74 0.10
CA ILE A 211 31.50 4.62 -0.21
C ILE A 211 31.13 3.13 -0.26
N THR A 212 30.39 2.67 0.75
CA THR A 212 29.93 1.28 0.82
C THR A 212 28.97 0.94 -0.32
N PRO A 213 28.84 -0.36 -0.69
CA PRO A 213 27.86 -0.80 -1.68
C PRO A 213 26.43 -0.33 -1.39
N GLU A 214 26.00 -0.37 -0.12
CA GLU A 214 24.67 0.08 0.31
C GLU A 214 24.48 1.58 0.06
N ALA A 215 25.50 2.39 0.32
CA ALA A 215 25.45 3.82 0.06
C ALA A 215 25.39 4.15 -1.44
N ARG A 216 26.03 3.32 -2.30
CA ARG A 216 25.93 3.45 -3.77
C ARG A 216 24.51 3.12 -4.26
N LEU A 217 23.89 2.08 -3.69
CA LEU A 217 22.51 1.71 -4.00
C LEU A 217 21.50 2.79 -3.55
N ASP A 218 21.65 3.35 -2.35
CA ASP A 218 20.82 4.47 -1.88
C ASP A 218 20.96 5.71 -2.78
N ALA A 219 22.19 6.03 -3.22
CA ALA A 219 22.43 7.12 -4.16
C ALA A 219 21.72 6.88 -5.52
N LEU A 220 21.79 5.65 -6.04
CA LEU A 220 21.12 5.24 -7.28
C LEU A 220 19.60 5.35 -7.16
N LEU A 221 19.01 4.86 -6.06
CA LEU A 221 17.56 4.97 -5.82
C LEU A 221 17.10 6.42 -5.70
N ARG A 222 17.86 7.27 -5.00
CA ARG A 222 17.56 8.71 -4.93
C ARG A 222 17.57 9.36 -6.30
N ALA A 223 18.54 9.01 -7.15
CA ALA A 223 18.60 9.52 -8.52
C ALA A 223 17.42 9.03 -9.38
N GLY A 224 17.05 7.75 -9.26
CA GLY A 224 15.84 7.19 -9.89
C GLY A 224 14.57 7.92 -9.44
N ARG A 225 14.44 8.24 -8.14
CA ARG A 225 13.32 9.04 -7.61
C ARG A 225 13.28 10.43 -8.25
N THR A 226 14.43 11.10 -8.37
CA THR A 226 14.50 12.41 -9.05
C THR A 226 14.08 12.31 -10.51
N ALA A 227 14.49 11.25 -11.23
CA ALA A 227 14.02 10.99 -12.59
C ALA A 227 12.50 10.81 -12.67
N MET A 228 11.89 10.09 -11.71
CA MET A 228 10.42 9.99 -11.63
C MET A 228 9.75 11.36 -11.43
N ILE A 229 10.28 12.20 -10.54
CA ILE A 229 9.77 13.56 -10.30
C ILE A 229 9.86 14.41 -11.58
N ALA A 230 10.95 14.27 -12.34
CA ALA A 230 11.16 14.90 -13.65
C ALA A 230 10.31 14.29 -14.79
N ARG A 231 9.44 13.31 -14.50
CA ARG A 231 8.64 12.55 -15.49
C ARG A 231 9.48 11.80 -16.53
N ARG A 232 10.68 11.36 -16.14
CA ARG A 232 11.63 10.56 -16.94
C ARG A 232 11.44 9.09 -16.62
N PHE A 233 10.30 8.55 -17.03
CA PHE A 233 9.83 7.24 -16.57
C PHE A 233 10.64 6.08 -17.14
N VAL A 234 11.16 6.22 -18.38
CA VAL A 234 12.01 5.18 -18.99
C VAL A 234 13.34 5.11 -18.26
N VAL A 235 13.96 6.27 -17.99
CA VAL A 235 15.19 6.37 -17.20
C VAL A 235 14.98 5.82 -15.79
N ALA A 236 13.91 6.21 -15.11
CA ALA A 236 13.61 5.73 -13.76
C ALA A 236 13.43 4.20 -13.71
N ARG A 237 12.76 3.61 -14.71
CA ARG A 237 12.63 2.15 -14.84
C ARG A 237 13.98 1.48 -15.03
N ALA A 238 14.82 1.98 -15.93
CA ALA A 238 16.15 1.44 -16.17
C ALA A 238 17.04 1.53 -14.91
N VAL A 239 16.94 2.62 -14.14
CA VAL A 239 17.61 2.73 -12.83
C VAL A 239 17.14 1.66 -11.85
N GLY A 240 15.82 1.39 -11.80
CA GLY A 240 15.26 0.29 -11.00
C GLY A 240 15.81 -1.08 -11.41
N GLU A 241 15.92 -1.35 -12.72
CA GLU A 241 16.52 -2.58 -13.25
C GLU A 241 18.00 -2.72 -12.86
N ILE A 242 18.79 -1.64 -12.98
CA ILE A 242 20.20 -1.63 -12.58
C ILE A 242 20.33 -1.90 -11.09
N HIS A 243 19.48 -1.28 -10.27
CA HIS A 243 19.46 -1.48 -8.82
C HIS A 243 19.17 -2.95 -8.47
N GLU A 244 18.10 -3.52 -9.03
CA GLU A 244 17.72 -4.92 -8.83
C GLU A 244 18.83 -5.90 -9.26
N ALA A 245 19.52 -5.63 -10.36
CA ALA A 245 20.63 -6.45 -10.85
C ALA A 245 21.86 -6.47 -9.91
N ARG A 246 21.92 -5.61 -8.88
CA ARG A 246 22.99 -5.64 -7.87
C ARG A 246 22.75 -6.64 -6.75
N PHE A 247 21.54 -7.18 -6.63
CA PHE A 247 21.21 -8.20 -5.66
C PHE A 247 21.35 -9.58 -6.31
N VAL A 248 21.71 -10.58 -5.50
CA VAL A 248 21.63 -11.98 -5.93
C VAL A 248 20.15 -12.32 -6.07
N PRO A 249 19.67 -12.71 -7.27
CA PRO A 249 18.27 -13.05 -7.44
C PRO A 249 17.92 -14.27 -6.58
N GLU A 250 16.99 -14.09 -5.64
CA GLU A 250 16.40 -15.22 -4.95
C GLU A 250 15.38 -15.88 -5.89
N PRO A 251 15.46 -17.21 -6.13
CA PRO A 251 14.52 -17.88 -7.01
C PRO A 251 13.10 -17.73 -6.45
N VAL A 252 12.14 -17.44 -7.32
CA VAL A 252 10.72 -17.35 -6.93
C VAL A 252 10.28 -18.72 -6.39
N LYS A 253 9.80 -18.75 -5.15
CA LYS A 253 9.24 -19.95 -4.54
C LYS A 253 7.97 -20.36 -5.27
N THR A 254 7.90 -21.64 -5.56
CA THR A 254 6.73 -22.28 -6.14
C THR A 254 6.21 -23.33 -5.18
N TYR A 255 4.91 -23.30 -4.89
CA TYR A 255 4.23 -24.33 -4.11
C TYR A 255 3.32 -25.15 -5.02
N THR A 256 3.37 -26.47 -4.89
CA THR A 256 2.48 -27.36 -5.63
C THR A 256 1.24 -27.66 -4.79
N VAL A 257 0.10 -27.12 -5.19
CA VAL A 257 -1.21 -27.39 -4.57
C VAL A 257 -1.75 -28.70 -5.16
N GLY A 258 -1.72 -29.77 -4.36
CA GLY A 258 -2.18 -31.08 -4.80
C GLY A 258 -3.68 -31.29 -4.61
N PHE A 259 -4.31 -32.02 -5.54
CA PHE A 259 -5.70 -32.46 -5.38
C PHE A 259 -5.82 -33.62 -4.40
N GLN A 260 -6.80 -33.56 -3.49
CA GLN A 260 -7.20 -34.65 -2.63
C GLN A 260 -8.73 -34.73 -2.62
N ALA A 261 -9.29 -35.84 -3.09
CA ALA A 261 -10.74 -36.01 -3.16
C ALA A 261 -11.45 -35.82 -1.80
N GLN A 262 -10.73 -36.04 -0.70
CA GLN A 262 -11.17 -35.75 0.67
C GLN A 262 -10.08 -34.92 1.37
N ALA A 263 -9.92 -33.67 0.94
CA ALA A 263 -8.99 -32.76 1.59
C ALA A 263 -9.41 -32.52 3.06
N PRO A 264 -8.45 -32.38 3.99
CA PRO A 264 -8.76 -32.00 5.36
C PRO A 264 -9.51 -30.66 5.42
N ALA A 265 -10.66 -30.65 6.10
CA ALA A 265 -11.58 -29.51 6.08
C ALA A 265 -11.70 -28.75 7.41
N SER A 266 -10.77 -28.96 8.35
CA SER A 266 -10.71 -28.34 9.68
C SER A 266 -9.29 -28.45 10.26
N ILE A 267 -9.00 -27.73 11.35
CA ILE A 267 -7.75 -27.86 12.10
C ILE A 267 -7.53 -29.32 12.53
N ASP A 268 -8.53 -29.96 13.13
CA ASP A 268 -8.41 -31.36 13.59
C ASP A 268 -8.21 -32.33 12.43
N GLY A 269 -8.84 -32.08 11.28
CA GLY A 269 -8.61 -32.84 10.05
C GLY A 269 -7.16 -32.75 9.57
N PHE A 270 -6.57 -31.56 9.59
CA PHE A 270 -5.16 -31.37 9.25
C PHE A 270 -4.24 -32.05 10.26
N LEU A 271 -4.50 -31.88 11.57
CA LEU A 271 -3.73 -32.51 12.64
C LEU A 271 -3.72 -34.05 12.55
N ALA A 272 -4.83 -34.65 12.09
CA ALA A 272 -4.94 -36.08 11.87
C ALA A 272 -4.36 -36.55 10.51
N SER A 273 -4.14 -35.63 9.57
CA SER A 273 -3.76 -35.96 8.19
C SER A 273 -2.28 -36.38 8.07
N PRO A 274 -1.95 -37.31 7.15
CA PRO A 274 -0.56 -37.61 6.81
C PRO A 274 0.18 -36.40 6.21
N LEU A 275 -0.53 -35.38 5.72
CA LEU A 275 0.07 -34.17 5.14
C LEU A 275 1.06 -33.47 6.09
N LEU A 276 0.76 -33.41 7.39
CA LEU A 276 1.63 -32.75 8.37
C LEU A 276 2.89 -33.56 8.70
N ARG A 277 2.90 -34.85 8.36
CA ARG A 277 4.07 -35.72 8.57
C ARG A 277 5.10 -35.60 7.44
N ASP A 278 4.68 -35.02 6.32
CA ASP A 278 5.53 -34.78 5.16
C ASP A 278 6.14 -33.37 5.24
N ALA A 279 7.37 -33.31 5.75
CA ALA A 279 8.09 -32.06 5.93
C ALA A 279 8.38 -31.33 4.60
N GLU A 280 8.42 -32.03 3.46
CA GLU A 280 8.65 -31.44 2.14
C GLU A 280 7.42 -30.64 1.66
N ARG A 281 6.23 -30.98 2.14
CA ARG A 281 4.99 -30.24 1.84
C ARG A 281 4.80 -28.99 2.67
N ARG A 282 5.60 -28.77 3.70
CA ARG A 282 5.52 -27.57 4.54
C ARG A 282 6.26 -26.41 3.89
N ALA A 283 5.52 -25.42 3.41
CA ALA A 283 6.11 -24.16 2.97
C ALA A 283 6.52 -23.31 4.18
N ARG A 284 7.78 -22.87 4.24
CA ARG A 284 8.30 -22.05 5.34
C ARG A 284 8.27 -20.56 4.99
N LEU A 285 7.84 -19.74 5.95
CA LEU A 285 8.02 -18.30 5.92
C LEU A 285 9.39 -17.98 6.52
N ASP A 286 10.40 -17.91 5.67
CA ASP A 286 11.82 -17.76 6.05
C ASP A 286 12.51 -16.59 5.33
N ARG A 287 11.79 -15.86 4.47
CA ARG A 287 12.31 -14.67 3.79
C ARG A 287 11.92 -13.42 4.53
N LYS A 288 12.87 -12.50 4.71
CA LYS A 288 12.62 -11.21 5.35
C LYS A 288 11.71 -10.35 4.46
N PHE A 289 10.78 -9.61 5.08
CA PHE A 289 10.08 -8.54 4.37
C PHE A 289 11.08 -7.47 3.88
N GLY A 290 11.07 -7.21 2.58
CA GLY A 290 12.00 -6.27 1.93
C GLY A 290 11.55 -4.81 1.92
N GLY A 291 10.31 -4.53 2.32
CA GLY A 291 9.71 -3.19 2.26
C GLY A 291 9.86 -2.33 3.51
N ASN A 292 9.41 -1.09 3.41
CA ASN A 292 9.37 -0.15 4.54
C ASN A 292 8.04 -0.28 5.30
N LEU A 293 8.04 -0.96 6.45
CA LEU A 293 6.81 -1.13 7.23
C LEU A 293 6.32 0.15 7.91
N GLU A 294 7.18 1.14 8.18
CA GLU A 294 6.70 2.43 8.71
C GLU A 294 5.78 3.11 7.70
N LEU A 295 6.12 3.03 6.41
CA LEU A 295 5.26 3.50 5.34
C LEU A 295 3.96 2.70 5.31
N VAL A 296 4.03 1.36 5.36
CA VAL A 296 2.84 0.50 5.39
C VAL A 296 1.92 0.83 6.57
N ALA A 297 2.49 0.98 7.77
CA ALA A 297 1.80 1.36 8.99
C ALA A 297 1.13 2.73 8.88
N ALA A 298 1.79 3.68 8.23
CA ALA A 298 1.31 5.05 8.09
C ALA A 298 0.28 5.21 6.96
N THR A 299 0.35 4.42 5.89
CA THR A 299 -0.46 4.64 4.68
C THR A 299 -1.56 3.61 4.46
N ASP A 300 -1.42 2.39 4.96
CA ASP A 300 -2.44 1.37 4.76
C ASP A 300 -3.42 1.33 5.94
N ALA A 301 -4.38 2.25 5.89
CA ALA A 301 -5.51 2.33 6.80
C ALA A 301 -6.67 1.38 6.42
N SER A 302 -6.53 0.59 5.35
CA SER A 302 -7.66 -0.06 4.68
C SER A 302 -7.90 -1.52 5.08
N THR A 303 -6.91 -2.20 5.67
CA THR A 303 -6.93 -3.65 5.92
C THR A 303 -7.28 -4.07 7.36
N GLY A 304 -7.46 -3.11 8.28
CA GLY A 304 -7.85 -3.36 9.68
C GLY A 304 -6.67 -3.43 10.65
N ASP A 305 -6.92 -3.92 11.87
CA ASP A 305 -5.91 -3.98 12.95
C ASP A 305 -4.89 -5.11 12.69
N ARG A 306 -3.68 -4.74 12.29
CA ARG A 306 -2.52 -5.64 12.12
C ARG A 306 -1.94 -6.15 13.45
N GLY A 307 -2.51 -5.74 14.59
CA GLY A 307 -1.89 -5.91 15.90
C GLY A 307 -0.71 -4.95 16.07
N ASP A 308 0.13 -5.20 17.08
CA ASP A 308 1.37 -4.44 17.24
C ASP A 308 2.43 -4.94 16.26
N ILE A 309 2.68 -4.12 15.25
CA ILE A 309 3.72 -4.32 14.23
C ILE A 309 5.07 -3.71 14.64
N SER A 310 5.14 -3.08 15.82
CA SER A 310 6.41 -2.60 16.35
C SER A 310 7.29 -3.80 16.71
N ILE A 311 8.53 -3.78 16.21
CA ILE A 311 9.51 -4.78 16.59
C ILE A 311 9.91 -4.46 18.02
N VAL A 312 9.71 -5.40 18.93
CA VAL A 312 10.20 -5.27 20.30
C VAL A 312 11.57 -5.92 20.35
N GLU A 313 12.61 -5.09 20.53
CA GLU A 313 13.99 -5.57 20.59
C GLU A 313 14.15 -6.63 21.69
N GLY A 314 14.69 -7.80 21.34
CA GLY A 314 14.85 -8.92 22.26
C GLY A 314 13.56 -9.72 22.56
N ALA A 315 12.46 -9.46 21.86
CA ALA A 315 11.24 -10.25 21.99
C ALA A 315 11.48 -11.73 21.66
N LYS A 316 10.93 -12.60 22.52
CA LYS A 316 10.83 -14.05 22.34
C LYS A 316 9.39 -14.36 21.88
N GLY A 317 9.18 -15.42 21.10
CA GLY A 317 7.83 -15.78 20.63
C GLY A 317 7.63 -16.03 19.13
N ASP A 318 8.63 -15.88 18.27
CA ASP A 318 8.47 -16.13 16.82
C ASP A 318 9.57 -17.04 16.30
N THR A 319 9.45 -18.34 16.60
CA THR A 319 10.54 -19.29 16.30
C THR A 319 10.46 -19.83 14.87
N GLU A 320 9.26 -20.14 14.37
CA GLU A 320 9.07 -20.66 13.02
C GLU A 320 7.62 -20.48 12.55
N THR A 321 7.41 -20.35 11.24
CA THR A 321 6.06 -20.33 10.66
C THR A 321 6.05 -21.05 9.33
N GLY A 322 5.01 -21.86 9.11
CA GLY A 322 4.81 -22.51 7.83
C GLY A 322 3.35 -22.77 7.53
N PHE A 323 3.10 -23.15 6.28
CA PHE A 323 1.77 -23.49 5.80
C PHE A 323 1.76 -24.70 4.88
N TYR A 324 0.57 -25.26 4.73
CA TYR A 324 0.23 -26.31 3.78
C TYR A 324 -0.96 -25.85 2.94
N ALA A 325 -0.97 -26.20 1.66
CA ALA A 325 -2.10 -25.95 0.77
C ALA A 325 -2.47 -27.22 -0.02
N VAL A 326 -3.75 -27.54 -0.03
CA VAL A 326 -4.32 -28.61 -0.88
C VAL A 326 -5.66 -28.14 -1.42
N CYS A 327 -6.18 -28.82 -2.43
CA CYS A 327 -7.52 -28.55 -2.93
C CYS A 327 -8.31 -29.83 -3.13
N ASP A 328 -9.62 -29.71 -3.14
CA ASP A 328 -10.56 -30.76 -3.55
C ASP A 328 -11.55 -30.22 -4.58
N ALA A 329 -12.64 -30.95 -4.84
CA ALA A 329 -13.66 -30.52 -5.78
C ALA A 329 -14.45 -29.29 -5.30
N ASP A 330 -14.44 -28.97 -4.00
CA ASP A 330 -15.20 -27.89 -3.40
C ASP A 330 -14.38 -26.59 -3.28
N GLY A 331 -13.08 -26.68 -2.95
CA GLY A 331 -12.23 -25.49 -2.85
C GLY A 331 -10.76 -25.73 -2.53
N ILE A 332 -10.12 -24.66 -2.08
CA ILE A 332 -8.72 -24.61 -1.65
C ILE A 332 -8.68 -24.55 -0.13
N HIS A 333 -7.83 -25.37 0.47
CA HIS A 333 -7.67 -25.54 1.90
C HIS A 333 -6.26 -25.13 2.30
N LEU A 334 -6.16 -24.17 3.21
CA LEU A 334 -4.89 -23.70 3.77
C LEU A 334 -4.83 -24.00 5.25
N PHE A 335 -3.68 -24.47 5.71
CA PHE A 335 -3.40 -24.68 7.12
C PHE A 335 -2.07 -24.03 7.47
N PHE A 336 -2.08 -23.18 8.50
CA PHE A 336 -0.91 -22.49 9.00
C PHE A 336 -0.58 -22.94 10.42
N GLU A 337 0.72 -23.10 10.67
CA GLU A 337 1.29 -23.31 12.00
C GLU A 337 2.29 -22.19 12.27
N ALA A 338 1.89 -21.24 13.12
CA ALA A 338 2.76 -20.18 13.63
C ALA A 338 3.24 -20.57 15.03
N LEU A 339 4.48 -21.07 15.14
CA LEU A 339 5.05 -21.42 16.43
C LEU A 339 5.31 -20.14 17.24
N ASP A 340 4.90 -20.16 18.50
CA ASP A 340 5.11 -19.11 19.51
C ASP A 340 5.20 -19.81 20.88
N ASP A 341 6.38 -19.76 21.52
CA ASP A 341 6.60 -20.33 22.86
C ASP A 341 5.88 -19.54 23.97
N GLN A 342 5.28 -18.40 23.62
CA GLN A 342 4.43 -17.58 24.46
C GLN A 342 2.97 -17.57 23.97
N ALA A 343 2.56 -18.54 23.13
CA ALA A 343 1.18 -18.66 22.65
C ALA A 343 0.12 -18.60 23.78
N PRO A 344 0.31 -19.21 24.98
CA PRO A 344 -0.64 -19.05 26.09
C PRO A 344 -0.74 -17.62 26.64
N ALA A 345 0.37 -16.87 26.64
CA ALA A 345 0.38 -15.47 27.10
C ALA A 345 -0.28 -14.55 26.07
N VAL A 346 -0.13 -14.88 24.78
CA VAL A 346 -0.92 -14.27 23.70
C VAL A 346 -2.39 -14.59 23.92
N GLU A 347 -2.81 -15.85 24.03
CA GLU A 347 -4.20 -16.24 24.27
C GLU A 347 -4.84 -15.49 25.45
N ALA A 348 -4.11 -15.36 26.56
CA ALA A 348 -4.55 -14.64 27.76
C ALA A 348 -4.62 -13.12 27.61
N GLY A 349 -4.18 -12.55 26.48
CA GLY A 349 -4.14 -11.11 26.21
C GLY A 349 -3.03 -10.36 26.96
N LEU A 350 -2.06 -11.09 27.54
CA LEU A 350 -0.90 -10.51 28.23
C LEU A 350 0.15 -10.01 27.23
N LEU A 351 0.19 -10.61 26.04
CA LEU A 351 1.03 -10.22 24.91
C LEU A 351 0.15 -10.08 23.67
N ARG A 352 0.58 -9.26 22.72
CA ARG A 352 -0.10 -9.14 21.42
C ARG A 352 0.41 -10.19 20.45
N GLY A 353 -0.50 -10.96 19.84
CA GLY A 353 -0.16 -12.07 18.92
C GLY A 353 0.37 -11.66 17.54
N GLY A 354 0.17 -10.41 17.10
CA GLY A 354 0.48 -10.00 15.73
C GLY A 354 -0.56 -10.44 14.72
N SER A 355 -0.17 -10.62 13.46
CA SER A 355 -1.09 -11.02 12.39
C SER A 355 -0.43 -11.80 11.24
N PHE A 356 -1.26 -12.52 10.49
CA PHE A 356 -0.96 -12.93 9.13
C PHE A 356 -1.55 -11.94 8.14
N GLU A 357 -0.81 -11.63 7.07
CA GLU A 357 -1.34 -10.92 5.90
C GLU A 357 -0.98 -11.73 4.66
N GLY A 358 -2.00 -12.30 4.01
CA GLY A 358 -1.83 -13.15 2.84
C GLY A 358 -2.59 -12.64 1.64
N TYR A 359 -2.09 -12.99 0.46
CA TYR A 359 -2.58 -12.52 -0.83
C TYR A 359 -2.78 -13.70 -1.77
N ILE A 360 -3.91 -13.72 -2.47
CA ILE A 360 -4.21 -14.74 -3.49
C ILE A 360 -4.69 -14.06 -4.78
N ALA A 361 -4.10 -14.44 -5.90
CA ALA A 361 -4.52 -14.02 -7.23
C ALA A 361 -4.57 -15.22 -8.18
N ALA A 362 -5.73 -15.44 -8.79
CA ALA A 362 -5.98 -16.56 -9.69
C ALA A 362 -5.42 -16.30 -11.12
N GLY A 363 -4.12 -16.04 -11.20
CA GLY A 363 -3.38 -15.76 -12.44
C GLY A 363 -2.71 -14.39 -12.46
N GLU A 364 -1.72 -14.22 -13.35
CA GLU A 364 -0.87 -13.02 -13.44
C GLU A 364 -1.66 -11.72 -13.63
N ARG A 365 -2.79 -11.76 -14.34
CA ARG A 365 -3.63 -10.57 -14.63
C ARG A 365 -4.91 -10.50 -13.81
N ALA A 366 -5.19 -11.49 -12.96
CA ALA A 366 -6.39 -11.48 -12.12
C ALA A 366 -6.25 -10.47 -10.96
N PRO A 367 -7.34 -9.81 -10.51
CA PRO A 367 -7.34 -9.12 -9.22
C PRO A 367 -6.93 -10.06 -8.10
N HIS A 368 -6.23 -9.52 -7.10
CA HIS A 368 -5.89 -10.27 -5.90
C HIS A 368 -6.80 -9.89 -4.74
N ALA A 369 -7.05 -10.86 -3.85
CA ALA A 369 -7.62 -10.62 -2.53
C ALA A 369 -6.51 -10.67 -1.48
N CYS A 370 -6.60 -9.80 -0.49
CA CYS A 370 -5.78 -9.79 0.71
C CYS A 370 -6.64 -10.29 1.87
N PHE A 371 -6.15 -11.26 2.64
CA PHE A 371 -6.72 -11.64 3.92
C PHE A 371 -5.77 -11.24 5.04
N LEU A 372 -6.30 -10.64 6.09
CA LEU A 372 -5.58 -10.32 7.31
C LEU A 372 -6.17 -11.16 8.44
N VAL A 373 -5.33 -11.87 9.20
CA VAL A 373 -5.76 -12.66 10.34
C VAL A 373 -5.08 -12.15 11.59
N ASN A 374 -5.86 -11.69 12.55
CA ASN A 374 -5.36 -11.26 13.84
C ASN A 374 -5.05 -12.49 14.70
N LEU A 375 -3.78 -12.72 15.04
CA LEU A 375 -3.33 -13.91 15.78
C LEU A 375 -3.71 -13.87 17.28
N GLN A 376 -4.20 -12.74 17.78
CA GLN A 376 -4.78 -12.68 19.13
C GLN A 376 -6.15 -13.38 19.17
N THR A 377 -6.98 -13.12 18.16
CA THR A 377 -8.43 -13.43 18.18
C THR A 377 -8.87 -14.45 17.13
N GLY A 378 -8.03 -14.72 16.14
CA GLY A 378 -8.41 -15.48 14.95
C GLY A 378 -9.30 -14.74 13.96
N LYS A 379 -9.62 -13.46 14.21
CA LYS A 379 -10.49 -12.67 13.33
C LYS A 379 -9.84 -12.51 11.96
N VAL A 380 -10.59 -12.84 10.92
CA VAL A 380 -10.19 -12.64 9.53
C VAL A 380 -10.88 -11.40 8.96
N THR A 381 -10.12 -10.54 8.29
CA THR A 381 -10.63 -9.44 7.47
C THR A 381 -10.11 -9.55 6.05
N PHE A 382 -10.82 -8.94 5.10
CA PHE A 382 -10.46 -8.96 3.70
C PHE A 382 -10.33 -7.56 3.12
N TRP A 383 -9.40 -7.41 2.19
CA TRP A 383 -9.35 -6.31 1.25
C TRP A 383 -9.28 -6.88 -0.17
N ASN A 384 -10.08 -6.32 -1.07
CA ASN A 384 -10.17 -6.78 -2.45
C ASN A 384 -9.59 -5.68 -3.35
N SER A 385 -8.66 -6.04 -4.24
CA SER A 385 -8.01 -5.08 -5.14
C SER A 385 -8.89 -4.58 -6.28
N ALA A 386 -10.07 -5.16 -6.45
CA ALA A 386 -11.06 -4.75 -7.43
C ALA A 386 -12.47 -4.78 -6.84
N TYR A 387 -13.35 -3.96 -7.40
CA TYR A 387 -14.79 -4.08 -7.17
C TYR A 387 -15.34 -5.32 -7.84
N ALA A 388 -16.50 -5.77 -7.39
CA ALA A 388 -17.19 -6.90 -8.01
C ALA A 388 -17.52 -6.63 -9.48
N THR A 389 -17.29 -7.64 -10.32
CA THR A 389 -17.63 -7.65 -11.75
C THR A 389 -18.24 -9.00 -12.12
N ASP A 390 -18.60 -9.19 -13.39
CA ASP A 390 -18.99 -10.50 -13.90
C ASP A 390 -17.86 -11.55 -13.72
N GLN A 391 -16.60 -11.13 -13.81
CA GLN A 391 -15.40 -11.98 -13.69
C GLN A 391 -14.73 -11.98 -12.30
N HIS A 392 -15.19 -11.14 -11.36
CA HIS A 392 -14.59 -11.03 -10.03
C HIS A 392 -15.66 -10.99 -8.94
N THR A 393 -15.57 -11.95 -8.01
CA THR A 393 -16.39 -11.98 -6.80
C THR A 393 -15.51 -11.60 -5.61
N PRO A 394 -15.75 -10.46 -4.94
CA PRO A 394 -15.04 -10.08 -3.73
C PRO A 394 -15.24 -11.10 -2.62
N ILE A 395 -14.20 -11.30 -1.82
CA ILE A 395 -14.22 -12.21 -0.67
C ILE A 395 -14.39 -11.39 0.61
N THR A 396 -15.27 -11.83 1.50
CA THR A 396 -15.46 -11.27 2.84
C THR A 396 -15.51 -12.40 3.88
N ALA A 397 -15.37 -12.07 5.17
CA ALA A 397 -15.45 -13.06 6.24
C ALA A 397 -16.84 -13.72 6.35
N GLU A 398 -17.87 -13.04 5.87
CA GLU A 398 -19.27 -13.49 5.86
C GLU A 398 -19.66 -14.19 4.55
N SER A 399 -18.75 -14.27 3.57
CA SER A 399 -19.02 -14.91 2.30
C SER A 399 -19.26 -16.40 2.49
N ALA A 400 -20.37 -16.92 1.97
CA ALA A 400 -20.75 -18.34 2.14
C ALA A 400 -19.69 -19.35 1.63
N GLY A 401 -18.83 -18.93 0.70
CA GLY A 401 -17.72 -19.73 0.17
C GLY A 401 -16.42 -19.66 1.00
N PHE A 402 -16.40 -18.88 2.08
CA PHE A 402 -15.23 -18.73 2.94
C PHE A 402 -15.50 -19.40 4.29
N ARG A 403 -14.50 -20.11 4.82
CA ARG A 403 -14.52 -20.63 6.20
C ARG A 403 -13.16 -20.45 6.84
N SER A 404 -13.15 -20.25 8.15
CA SER A 404 -11.91 -20.21 8.93
C SER A 404 -12.10 -20.89 10.28
N GLU A 405 -11.05 -21.54 10.76
CA GLU A 405 -10.92 -21.98 12.15
C GLU A 405 -9.62 -21.44 12.70
N PHE A 406 -9.61 -21.08 13.98
CA PHE A 406 -8.44 -20.59 14.67
C PHE A 406 -8.34 -21.24 16.05
N ARG A 407 -7.14 -21.64 16.45
CA ARG A 407 -6.91 -22.30 17.74
C ARG A 407 -5.53 -21.93 18.30
N HIS A 408 -5.51 -21.52 19.56
CA HIS A 408 -4.29 -21.44 20.36
C HIS A 408 -3.90 -22.82 20.89
N THR A 409 -2.60 -23.08 20.95
CA THR A 409 -2.02 -24.25 21.61
C THR A 409 -0.96 -23.79 22.61
N ASP A 410 -0.35 -24.73 23.32
CA ASP A 410 0.77 -24.47 24.22
C ASP A 410 2.02 -23.89 23.51
N ARG A 411 2.13 -24.10 22.20
CA ARG A 411 3.34 -23.79 21.42
C ARG A 411 3.12 -23.05 20.10
N ALA A 412 1.87 -22.83 19.70
CA ALA A 412 1.54 -22.34 18.37
C ALA A 412 0.15 -21.71 18.27
N HIS A 413 -0.01 -20.87 17.24
CA HIS A 413 -1.28 -20.43 16.69
C HIS A 413 -1.57 -21.25 15.43
N LEU A 414 -2.69 -21.97 15.44
CA LEU A 414 -3.16 -22.77 14.32
C LEU A 414 -4.28 -22.03 13.60
N LEU A 415 -4.19 -21.97 12.27
CA LEU A 415 -5.18 -21.33 11.43
C LEU A 415 -5.52 -22.25 10.26
N TYR A 416 -6.80 -22.48 10.05
CA TYR A 416 -7.32 -23.10 8.84
C TYR A 416 -8.15 -22.06 8.07
N LEU A 417 -7.93 -21.98 6.75
CA LEU A 417 -8.72 -21.16 5.84
C LEU A 417 -9.22 -22.03 4.68
N PHE A 418 -10.46 -21.79 4.26
CA PHE A 418 -11.07 -22.42 3.09
C PHE A 418 -11.58 -21.37 2.12
N PHE A 419 -11.24 -21.55 0.84
CA PHE A 419 -11.72 -20.72 -0.25
C PHE A 419 -12.43 -21.58 -1.29
N ASP A 420 -13.73 -21.38 -1.43
CA ASP A 420 -14.54 -22.07 -2.42
C ASP A 420 -14.13 -21.71 -3.86
N TRP A 421 -14.14 -22.68 -4.77
CA TRP A 421 -13.83 -22.45 -6.18
C TRP A 421 -14.73 -21.40 -6.84
N SER A 422 -15.92 -21.13 -6.30
CA SER A 422 -16.85 -20.11 -6.84
C SER A 422 -16.30 -18.68 -6.79
N PHE A 423 -15.32 -18.38 -5.93
CA PHE A 423 -14.61 -17.09 -5.98
C PHE A 423 -13.73 -16.94 -7.24
N PHE A 424 -13.35 -18.07 -7.83
CA PHE A 424 -12.43 -18.18 -8.98
C PHE A 424 -13.08 -19.00 -10.11
N HIS A 425 -14.40 -18.90 -10.24
CA HIS A 425 -15.24 -19.82 -11.03
C HIS A 425 -14.86 -19.92 -12.52
N ASP A 426 -14.26 -18.88 -13.08
CA ASP A 426 -13.79 -18.78 -14.47
C ASP A 426 -12.27 -19.01 -14.61
N LYS A 427 -11.59 -19.36 -13.51
CA LYS A 427 -10.12 -19.43 -13.40
C LYS A 427 -9.62 -20.78 -12.87
N VAL A 428 -10.36 -21.86 -13.10
CA VAL A 428 -9.91 -23.22 -12.74
C VAL A 428 -8.58 -23.50 -13.45
N PRO A 429 -7.48 -23.75 -12.72
CA PRO A 429 -6.13 -23.75 -13.29
C PRO A 429 -5.87 -24.96 -14.20
N GLY A 430 -5.26 -24.69 -15.36
CA GLY A 430 -4.62 -25.66 -16.24
C GLY A 430 -3.22 -26.06 -15.75
N ALA A 431 -2.55 -26.91 -16.52
CA ALA A 431 -1.24 -27.47 -16.16
C ALA A 431 -0.11 -26.40 -16.12
N ASP A 432 -0.21 -25.38 -16.97
CA ASP A 432 0.79 -24.33 -17.13
C ASP A 432 0.41 -23.01 -16.43
N ASP A 433 -0.72 -22.99 -15.72
CA ASP A 433 -1.20 -21.78 -15.05
C ASP A 433 -0.51 -21.58 -13.70
N ASP A 434 0.13 -20.41 -13.55
CA ASP A 434 0.68 -19.94 -12.28
C ASP A 434 -0.35 -19.02 -11.59
N TRP A 435 -0.82 -19.42 -10.43
CA TRP A 435 -1.49 -18.50 -9.50
C TRP A 435 -0.43 -17.75 -8.67
N LEU A 436 -0.74 -16.52 -8.26
CA LEU A 436 0.17 -15.76 -7.39
C LEU A 436 -0.31 -15.86 -5.95
N PHE A 437 0.62 -16.17 -5.05
CA PHE A 437 0.35 -16.25 -3.62
C PHE A 437 1.51 -15.69 -2.82
N GLU A 438 1.20 -15.04 -1.71
CA GLU A 438 2.18 -14.61 -0.72
C GLU A 438 1.53 -14.56 0.66
N VAL A 439 2.31 -14.74 1.70
CA VAL A 439 1.87 -14.56 3.08
C VAL A 439 3.03 -14.05 3.94
N GLY A 440 2.75 -13.01 4.72
CA GLY A 440 3.63 -12.50 5.77
C GLY A 440 3.08 -12.79 7.16
N ARG A 441 3.97 -13.04 8.12
CA ARG A 441 3.68 -12.99 9.56
C ARG A 441 4.28 -11.70 10.12
N TRP A 442 3.41 -10.84 10.62
CA TRP A 442 3.77 -9.63 11.35
C TRP A 442 3.74 -9.93 12.84
N ALA A 443 4.90 -10.16 13.44
CA ALA A 443 4.95 -10.56 14.84
C ALA A 443 6.10 -9.89 15.60
N ARG A 444 6.12 -10.10 16.93
CA ARG A 444 6.94 -9.34 17.89
C ARG A 444 8.44 -9.51 17.66
N GLY A 445 8.85 -10.75 17.37
CA GLY A 445 10.23 -11.19 17.15
C GLY A 445 10.70 -11.09 15.70
N GLY A 446 9.83 -10.74 14.75
CA GLY A 446 10.26 -10.56 13.38
C GLY A 446 9.15 -10.46 12.33
N ARG A 447 9.60 -10.19 11.09
CA ARG A 447 8.75 -10.00 9.92
C ARG A 447 9.21 -10.97 8.84
N VAL A 448 8.55 -12.11 8.79
CA VAL A 448 8.87 -13.19 7.85
C VAL A 448 7.76 -13.35 6.83
N THR A 449 8.16 -13.69 5.62
CA THR A 449 7.30 -13.86 4.45
C THR A 449 7.67 -15.15 3.74
N TRP A 450 6.78 -15.66 2.91
CA TRP A 450 7.07 -16.88 2.18
C TRP A 450 8.03 -16.62 1.03
N ASN A 451 7.71 -15.71 0.10
CA ASN A 451 8.52 -15.47 -1.10
C ASN A 451 9.40 -14.20 -1.04
N GLY A 452 9.29 -13.36 -0.01
CA GLY A 452 10.11 -12.15 0.12
C GLY A 452 9.39 -10.90 -0.36
N LEU A 453 8.19 -10.65 0.19
CA LEU A 453 7.35 -9.50 -0.13
C LEU A 453 8.17 -8.20 -0.06
N LYS A 454 8.21 -7.43 -1.16
CA LYS A 454 8.94 -6.16 -1.24
C LYS A 454 8.08 -4.95 -0.90
N THR A 455 6.79 -5.02 -1.19
CA THR A 455 5.78 -4.04 -0.76
C THR A 455 4.49 -4.78 -0.45
N VAL A 456 3.71 -4.31 0.51
CA VAL A 456 2.31 -4.74 0.64
C VAL A 456 1.57 -4.42 -0.67
N HIS A 457 0.68 -5.31 -1.08
CA HIS A 457 -0.02 -5.28 -2.39
C HIS A 457 0.89 -5.34 -3.65
N GLY A 458 2.21 -5.50 -3.48
CA GLY A 458 3.19 -5.57 -4.57
C GLY A 458 3.30 -6.96 -5.20
N ARG A 459 2.40 -7.25 -6.15
CA ARG A 459 2.33 -8.56 -6.84
C ARG A 459 3.63 -9.01 -7.50
N SER A 460 4.51 -8.08 -7.88
CA SER A 460 5.82 -8.37 -8.49
C SER A 460 6.76 -9.19 -7.59
N SER A 461 6.45 -9.29 -6.30
CA SER A 461 7.24 -10.06 -5.31
C SER A 461 6.53 -11.30 -4.78
N PHE A 462 5.35 -11.66 -5.30
CA PHE A 462 4.62 -12.83 -4.83
C PHE A 462 5.26 -14.12 -5.33
N GLY A 463 5.08 -15.19 -4.57
CA GLY A 463 5.40 -16.55 -5.00
C GLY A 463 4.35 -17.11 -5.95
N ARG A 464 4.56 -18.36 -6.37
CA ARG A 464 3.70 -19.04 -7.34
C ARG A 464 3.04 -20.28 -6.76
N TRP A 465 1.76 -20.45 -7.04
CA TRP A 465 1.05 -21.70 -6.83
C TRP A 465 0.82 -22.38 -8.17
N ARG A 466 1.22 -23.66 -8.24
CA ARG A 466 0.92 -24.55 -9.35
C ARG A 466 0.01 -25.64 -8.87
N PHE A 467 -1.06 -25.88 -9.60
CA PHE A 467 -2.03 -26.88 -9.21
C PHE A 467 -1.73 -28.20 -9.92
N ALA A 468 -1.49 -29.25 -9.15
CA ALA A 468 -1.31 -30.59 -9.68
C ALA A 468 -2.68 -31.27 -9.84
N LEU A 469 -3.40 -30.88 -10.89
CA LEU A 469 -4.72 -31.42 -11.24
C LEU A 469 -4.63 -32.30 -12.49
N SER A 470 -5.23 -33.49 -12.43
CA SER A 470 -5.56 -34.26 -13.63
C SER A 470 -6.79 -33.68 -14.34
N ASP A 471 -7.08 -34.16 -15.55
CA ASP A 471 -8.33 -33.80 -16.25
C ASP A 471 -9.57 -34.22 -15.45
N ALA A 472 -9.52 -35.36 -14.75
CA ALA A 472 -10.61 -35.83 -13.91
C ALA A 472 -10.84 -34.91 -12.71
N ASP A 473 -9.78 -34.39 -12.10
CA ASP A 473 -9.87 -33.46 -10.97
C ASP A 473 -10.47 -32.13 -11.41
N ARG A 474 -10.00 -31.59 -12.55
CA ARG A 474 -10.59 -30.39 -13.16
C ARG A 474 -12.06 -30.58 -13.46
N LEU A 475 -12.44 -31.72 -14.04
CA LEU A 475 -13.83 -32.03 -14.35
C LEU A 475 -14.70 -32.10 -13.08
N ALA A 476 -14.19 -32.67 -11.98
CA ALA A 476 -14.89 -32.71 -10.70
C ALA A 476 -15.15 -31.31 -10.13
N ILE A 477 -14.17 -30.41 -10.21
CA ILE A 477 -14.30 -29.00 -9.81
C ILE A 477 -15.35 -28.30 -10.69
N LYS A 478 -15.23 -28.41 -12.02
CA LYS A 478 -16.17 -27.80 -12.97
C LYS A 478 -17.60 -28.27 -12.76
N ARG A 479 -17.80 -29.57 -12.48
CA ARG A 479 -19.11 -30.13 -12.15
C ARG A 479 -19.73 -29.43 -10.94
N LYS A 480 -18.97 -29.25 -9.85
CA LYS A 480 -19.45 -28.53 -8.66
C LYS A 480 -19.77 -27.07 -8.96
N LEU A 481 -18.96 -26.40 -9.77
CA LEU A 481 -19.19 -25.03 -10.19
C LEU A 481 -20.47 -24.87 -11.03
N VAL A 482 -20.79 -25.82 -11.92
CA VAL A 482 -22.06 -25.82 -12.67
C VAL A 482 -23.26 -25.78 -11.73
N PHE A 483 -23.31 -26.68 -10.73
CA PHE A 483 -24.41 -26.70 -9.78
C PHE A 483 -24.47 -25.44 -8.90
N LYS A 484 -23.32 -24.96 -8.41
CA LYS A 484 -23.24 -23.73 -7.60
C LYS A 484 -23.69 -22.50 -8.40
N ALA A 485 -23.24 -22.38 -9.65
CA ALA A 485 -23.61 -21.29 -10.53
C ALA A 485 -25.11 -21.29 -10.82
N LEU A 486 -25.68 -22.46 -11.16
CA LEU A 486 -27.12 -22.60 -11.37
C LEU A 486 -27.91 -22.20 -10.12
N ALA A 487 -27.51 -22.66 -8.93
CA ALA A 487 -28.18 -22.29 -7.69
C ALA A 487 -28.16 -20.76 -7.45
N ARG A 488 -27.04 -20.09 -7.72
CA ARG A 488 -26.96 -18.62 -7.65
C ARG A 488 -27.86 -17.93 -8.69
N TYR A 489 -27.86 -18.41 -9.93
CA TYR A 489 -28.72 -17.90 -10.99
C TYR A 489 -30.21 -18.05 -10.64
N THR A 490 -30.62 -19.20 -10.13
CA THR A 490 -31.99 -19.44 -9.68
C THR A 490 -32.38 -18.54 -8.52
N ALA A 491 -31.47 -18.27 -7.57
CA ALA A 491 -31.72 -17.35 -6.48
C ALA A 491 -31.94 -15.90 -6.96
N GLU A 492 -31.22 -15.46 -7.99
CA GLU A 492 -31.37 -14.12 -8.59
C GLU A 492 -32.71 -13.91 -9.32
N LYS A 493 -33.44 -14.99 -9.60
CA LYS A 493 -34.83 -14.93 -10.09
C LYS A 493 -35.87 -14.76 -8.99
N ASN A 494 -35.49 -14.91 -7.72
CA ASN A 494 -36.48 -14.84 -6.65
C ASN A 494 -36.47 -13.44 -6.00
N PRO A 495 -37.45 -12.58 -6.30
CA PRO A 495 -37.47 -11.22 -5.75
C PRO A 495 -37.64 -11.19 -4.23
N ARG A 496 -38.21 -12.25 -3.62
CA ARG A 496 -38.42 -12.33 -2.16
C ARG A 496 -37.11 -12.43 -1.37
N VAL A 497 -36.03 -12.85 -2.02
CA VAL A 497 -34.69 -12.90 -1.44
C VAL A 497 -33.76 -11.83 -2.03
N GLY A 498 -34.34 -10.83 -2.69
CA GLY A 498 -33.60 -9.71 -3.29
C GLY A 498 -32.99 -10.00 -4.67
N GLY A 499 -33.48 -11.02 -5.37
CA GLY A 499 -33.07 -11.31 -6.75
C GLY A 499 -33.45 -10.19 -7.71
N LEU A 500 -32.50 -9.80 -8.57
CA LEU A 500 -32.61 -8.59 -9.40
C LEU A 500 -33.24 -8.85 -10.77
N VAL A 501 -33.37 -10.11 -11.19
CA VAL A 501 -33.84 -10.48 -12.53
C VAL A 501 -35.32 -10.16 -12.72
N ASP A 502 -36.15 -10.60 -11.78
CA ASP A 502 -37.61 -10.42 -11.86
C ASP A 502 -38.02 -8.98 -11.49
N PHE A 503 -37.15 -8.20 -10.85
CA PHE A 503 -37.38 -6.78 -10.56
C PHE A 503 -37.68 -5.96 -11.83
N TYR A 504 -37.10 -6.32 -12.97
CA TYR A 504 -37.35 -5.61 -14.23
C TYR A 504 -38.73 -5.88 -14.87
N THR A 505 -39.50 -6.82 -14.32
CA THR A 505 -40.89 -7.06 -14.76
C THR A 505 -41.90 -6.09 -14.13
N ASP A 506 -41.51 -5.36 -13.08
CA ASP A 506 -42.38 -4.44 -12.36
C ASP A 506 -42.74 -3.22 -13.24
N GLN A 507 -44.05 -3.00 -13.43
CA GLN A 507 -44.58 -1.95 -14.30
C GLN A 507 -44.49 -0.54 -13.69
N ASP A 508 -44.46 -0.44 -12.36
CA ASP A 508 -44.55 0.82 -11.64
C ASP A 508 -43.17 1.36 -11.23
N TYR A 509 -42.23 0.46 -10.96
CA TYR A 509 -40.93 0.80 -10.36
C TYR A 509 -39.71 0.43 -11.20
N SER A 510 -39.90 -0.14 -12.39
CA SER A 510 -38.81 -0.65 -13.22
C SER A 510 -38.96 -0.36 -14.71
N ASP A 511 -38.28 -1.14 -15.57
CA ASP A 511 -38.31 -1.00 -17.02
C ASP A 511 -38.72 -2.30 -17.73
N PRO A 512 -40.03 -2.55 -17.86
CA PRO A 512 -40.57 -3.72 -18.53
C PRO A 512 -40.14 -3.84 -20.00
N VAL A 513 -39.92 -2.72 -20.70
CA VAL A 513 -39.52 -2.74 -22.11
C VAL A 513 -38.10 -3.30 -22.24
N PHE A 514 -37.18 -2.89 -21.38
CA PHE A 514 -35.86 -3.51 -21.31
C PHE A 514 -35.94 -4.98 -20.93
N HIS A 515 -36.82 -5.33 -20.00
CA HIS A 515 -37.02 -6.72 -19.65
C HIS A 515 -37.42 -7.54 -20.89
N GLU A 516 -38.50 -7.16 -21.56
CA GLU A 516 -39.03 -7.89 -22.72
C GLU A 516 -38.06 -7.95 -23.90
N THR A 517 -37.40 -6.84 -24.22
CA THR A 517 -36.61 -6.71 -25.45
C THR A 517 -35.16 -7.16 -25.31
N VAL A 518 -34.59 -7.12 -24.11
CA VAL A 518 -33.16 -7.42 -23.88
C VAL A 518 -32.97 -8.54 -22.86
N LEU A 519 -33.59 -8.43 -21.68
CA LEU A 519 -33.31 -9.35 -20.58
C LEU A 519 -33.96 -10.72 -20.80
N ALA A 520 -35.23 -10.78 -21.20
CA ALA A 520 -35.97 -12.03 -21.38
C ALA A 520 -35.34 -12.96 -22.43
N PRO A 521 -34.90 -12.48 -23.62
CA PRO A 521 -34.15 -13.32 -24.56
C PRO A 521 -32.84 -13.86 -23.98
N TYR A 522 -32.13 -13.04 -23.19
CA TYR A 522 -30.90 -13.45 -22.53
C TYR A 522 -31.17 -14.53 -21.46
N LEU A 523 -32.21 -14.36 -20.64
CA LEU A 523 -32.61 -15.34 -19.64
C LEU A 523 -33.10 -16.65 -20.27
N ALA A 524 -33.87 -16.59 -21.35
CA ALA A 524 -34.35 -17.79 -22.05
C ALA A 524 -33.18 -18.66 -22.54
N ARG A 525 -32.09 -18.03 -23.02
CA ARG A 525 -30.86 -18.74 -23.38
C ARG A 525 -30.23 -19.41 -22.15
N LEU A 526 -30.15 -18.70 -21.02
CA LEU A 526 -29.62 -19.26 -19.77
C LEU A 526 -30.49 -20.39 -19.20
N ASP A 527 -31.80 -20.32 -19.38
CA ASP A 527 -32.75 -21.35 -18.96
C ASP A 527 -32.66 -22.61 -19.81
N ALA A 528 -32.38 -22.48 -21.11
CA ALA A 528 -32.10 -23.62 -21.96
C ALA A 528 -30.88 -24.42 -21.47
N TYR A 529 -29.83 -23.73 -20.98
CA TYR A 529 -28.71 -24.41 -20.32
C TYR A 529 -29.12 -25.05 -18.99
N ALA A 530 -29.98 -24.39 -18.21
CA ALA A 530 -30.39 -24.88 -16.89
C ALA A 530 -31.15 -26.21 -16.99
N GLN A 531 -31.97 -26.37 -18.03
CA GLN A 531 -32.70 -27.62 -18.32
C GLN A 531 -31.79 -28.81 -18.64
N ARG A 532 -30.54 -28.56 -19.05
CA ARG A 532 -29.56 -29.61 -19.34
C ARG A 532 -28.86 -30.13 -18.08
N VAL A 533 -28.96 -29.42 -16.95
CA VAL A 533 -28.29 -29.80 -15.69
C VAL A 533 -29.01 -30.99 -15.03
N ALA A 534 -28.32 -32.12 -14.93
CA ALA A 534 -28.78 -33.34 -14.28
C ALA A 534 -27.78 -33.83 -13.23
N ALA A 535 -28.18 -34.74 -12.34
CA ALA A 535 -27.30 -35.26 -11.30
C ALA A 535 -26.11 -36.06 -11.85
N ASP A 536 -26.26 -36.64 -13.03
CA ASP A 536 -25.36 -37.59 -13.71
C ASP A 536 -24.77 -37.04 -15.02
N LEU A 537 -24.46 -35.73 -15.06
CA LEU A 537 -23.86 -35.09 -16.25
C LEU A 537 -22.64 -35.84 -16.80
N ALA A 538 -22.64 -36.01 -18.12
CA ALA A 538 -21.51 -36.47 -18.91
C ALA A 538 -20.40 -35.40 -18.97
N ALA A 539 -19.17 -35.82 -19.26
CA ALA A 539 -17.99 -34.95 -19.20
C ALA A 539 -18.04 -33.78 -20.20
N ASP A 540 -18.45 -34.07 -21.44
CA ASP A 540 -18.64 -33.09 -22.51
C ASP A 540 -19.73 -32.06 -22.17
N GLU A 541 -20.80 -32.52 -21.52
CA GLU A 541 -21.87 -31.66 -21.05
C GLU A 541 -21.40 -30.72 -19.92
N ILE A 542 -20.61 -31.24 -18.96
CA ILE A 542 -19.99 -30.40 -17.90
C ILE A 542 -19.10 -29.33 -18.51
N GLU A 543 -18.24 -29.68 -19.47
CA GLU A 543 -17.35 -28.73 -20.13
C GLU A 543 -18.12 -27.65 -20.89
N THR A 544 -19.20 -28.05 -21.57
CA THR A 544 -20.07 -27.12 -22.30
C THR A 544 -20.76 -26.15 -21.34
N LEU A 545 -21.41 -26.65 -20.29
CA LEU A 545 -22.09 -25.82 -19.29
C LEU A 545 -21.11 -24.92 -18.53
N PHE A 546 -19.92 -25.45 -18.19
CA PHE A 546 -18.88 -24.68 -17.55
C PHE A 546 -18.38 -23.53 -18.42
N THR A 547 -18.18 -23.76 -19.71
CA THR A 547 -17.66 -22.74 -20.63
C THR A 547 -18.73 -21.71 -21.00
N GLU A 548 -19.96 -22.17 -21.30
CA GLU A 548 -20.99 -21.34 -21.91
C GLU A 548 -22.00 -20.78 -20.92
N ALA A 549 -22.25 -21.43 -19.78
CA ALA A 549 -23.30 -21.05 -18.84
C ALA A 549 -22.76 -20.50 -17.51
N VAL A 550 -21.74 -21.12 -16.91
CA VAL A 550 -21.20 -20.72 -15.60
C VAL A 550 -20.79 -19.23 -15.52
N PRO A 551 -20.06 -18.65 -16.49
CA PRO A 551 -19.68 -17.23 -16.45
C PRO A 551 -20.89 -16.29 -16.41
N HIS A 552 -22.01 -16.72 -16.98
CA HIS A 552 -23.25 -15.96 -17.01
C HIS A 552 -24.14 -16.18 -15.78
N TRP A 553 -24.10 -17.38 -15.20
CA TRP A 553 -24.88 -17.74 -14.03
C TRP A 553 -24.28 -17.22 -12.73
N MET A 554 -22.96 -17.35 -12.55
CA MET A 554 -22.32 -17.12 -11.25
C MET A 554 -22.49 -15.68 -10.74
N ASN A 555 -22.44 -14.72 -11.67
CA ASN A 555 -22.46 -13.28 -11.40
C ASN A 555 -23.49 -12.56 -12.31
N VAL A 556 -24.64 -13.20 -12.57
CA VAL A 556 -25.66 -12.74 -13.54
C VAL A 556 -26.07 -11.28 -13.35
N ARG A 557 -26.14 -10.80 -12.10
CA ARG A 557 -26.56 -9.44 -11.76
C ARG A 557 -25.68 -8.36 -12.39
N TYR A 558 -24.36 -8.58 -12.46
CA TYR A 558 -23.44 -7.63 -13.08
C TYR A 558 -23.62 -7.61 -14.59
N ARG A 559 -23.85 -8.79 -15.18
CA ARG A 559 -24.15 -8.90 -16.61
C ARG A 559 -25.47 -8.23 -16.98
N VAL A 560 -26.49 -8.33 -16.13
CA VAL A 560 -27.75 -7.58 -16.29
C VAL A 560 -27.50 -6.07 -16.23
N GLY A 561 -26.65 -5.62 -15.30
CA GLY A 561 -26.21 -4.22 -15.21
C GLY A 561 -25.54 -3.71 -16.49
N ASP A 562 -24.64 -4.50 -17.09
CA ASP A 562 -24.01 -4.15 -18.37
C ASP A 562 -25.02 -4.11 -19.52
N LEU A 563 -25.88 -5.12 -19.65
CA LEU A 563 -26.95 -5.13 -20.65
C LEU A 563 -27.86 -3.91 -20.53
N ARG A 564 -28.14 -3.49 -19.28
CA ARG A 564 -28.94 -2.31 -18.97
C ARG A 564 -28.24 -1.03 -19.39
N ARG A 565 -26.95 -0.88 -19.06
CA ARG A 565 -26.13 0.26 -19.49
C ARG A 565 -26.16 0.37 -21.01
N ASP A 566 -25.83 -0.70 -21.73
CA ASP A 566 -25.74 -0.71 -23.19
C ASP A 566 -27.10 -0.43 -23.86
N TYR A 567 -28.21 -0.87 -23.26
CA TYR A 567 -29.56 -0.51 -23.70
C TYR A 567 -29.85 0.99 -23.55
N LEU A 568 -29.54 1.56 -22.38
CA LEU A 568 -29.75 2.99 -22.11
C LEU A 568 -28.87 3.87 -22.97
N GLU A 569 -27.60 3.51 -23.17
CA GLU A 569 -26.68 4.22 -24.05
C GLU A 569 -27.19 4.25 -25.49
N ARG A 570 -27.64 3.11 -26.03
CA ARG A 570 -28.25 3.06 -27.37
C ARG A 570 -29.51 3.92 -27.44
N LYS A 571 -30.35 3.89 -26.42
CA LYS A 571 -31.57 4.73 -26.36
C LYS A 571 -31.26 6.23 -26.33
N LEU A 572 -30.16 6.63 -25.68
CA LEU A 572 -29.73 8.02 -25.58
C LEU A 572 -28.96 8.52 -26.82
N THR A 573 -28.30 7.62 -27.54
CA THR A 573 -27.46 7.95 -28.71
C THR A 573 -28.13 7.71 -30.05
N ALA A 574 -29.22 6.94 -30.09
CA ALA A 574 -30.08 6.81 -31.26
C ALA A 574 -30.83 8.13 -31.52
N LYS A 575 -30.24 8.99 -32.35
CA LYS A 575 -30.93 10.12 -33.00
C LYS A 575 -31.63 9.65 -34.26
#